data_AF-A0A497ENM1-F1
#
_entry.id   AF-A0A497ENM1-F1
#
_cell.length_a   1.000
_cell.length_b   1.000
_cell.length_c   1.000
_cell.angle_alpha   90.00
_cell.angle_beta   90.00
_cell.angle_gamma   90.00
#
_symmetry.space_group_name_H-M   'P 1'
#
loop_
_entity.id
_entity.type
_entity.pdbx_description
1 polymer ?
#
loop_
_entity_poly.entity_id
_entity_poly.type
_entity_poly.pdbx_seq_one_letter_code
_entity_poly.pdbx_strand_id
1 'polypeptide(L)'
;MGLHVLYVVALCAVSACEDFDEKLRSGNVVVVCPSLEDPTLIKEKVCNKLTQPKDGFKAVDLSVRELPCCQALISIVSEALRDLVGEESEKNIIPIYVRDVEPHLMEKVDAEL
;
A
#
# COMPACT_ATOMS: atom_id res chain seq x y z
N MET A 1 -20.73 6.33 -3.10
CA MET A 1 -19.42 6.60 -3.74
C MET A 1 -18.38 5.98 -2.83
N GLY A 2 -17.85 4.81 -3.18
CA GLY A 2 -16.85 4.13 -2.36
C GLY A 2 -15.52 4.88 -2.40
N LEU A 3 -14.79 4.93 -1.30
CA LEU A 3 -13.39 5.34 -1.35
C LEU A 3 -12.63 4.31 -2.20
N HIS A 4 -11.93 4.76 -3.23
CA HIS A 4 -10.98 3.92 -3.97
C HIS A 4 -9.73 3.75 -3.10
N VAL A 5 -9.68 2.66 -2.32
CA VAL A 5 -8.55 2.30 -1.45
C VAL A 5 -7.82 1.10 -2.05
N LEU A 6 -6.50 1.22 -2.19
CA LEU A 6 -5.65 0.08 -2.56
C LEU A 6 -5.20 -0.62 -1.28
N TYR A 7 -5.47 -1.91 -1.18
CA TYR A 7 -5.05 -2.72 -0.06
C TYR A 7 -3.75 -3.45 -0.42
N VAL A 8 -2.66 -3.15 0.28
CA VAL A 8 -1.40 -3.88 0.17
C VAL A 8 -1.23 -4.70 1.42
N VAL A 9 -1.26 -6.02 1.27
CA VAL A 9 -1.29 -6.97 2.39
C VAL A 9 0.00 -7.78 2.36
N ALA A 10 0.79 -7.72 3.43
CA ALA A 10 1.90 -8.62 3.60
C ALA A 10 1.39 -10.06 3.67
N LEU A 11 2.08 -11.03 3.05
CA LEU A 11 1.65 -12.43 3.04
C LEU A 11 1.41 -12.98 4.46
N CYS A 12 2.24 -12.59 5.42
CA CYS A 12 2.12 -12.96 6.84
C CYS A 12 1.00 -12.22 7.61
N ALA A 13 0.39 -11.20 7.00
CA ALA A 13 -0.72 -10.43 7.55
C ALA A 13 -2.08 -10.84 6.97
N VAL A 14 -2.13 -11.69 5.94
CA VAL A 14 -3.39 -12.12 5.27
C VAL A 14 -4.44 -12.62 6.27
N SER A 15 -4.03 -13.44 7.25
CA SER A 15 -4.94 -14.00 8.25
C SER A 15 -5.45 -13.00 9.28
N ALA A 16 -4.82 -11.84 9.43
CA ALA A 16 -5.28 -10.76 10.31
C ALA A 16 -5.96 -9.61 9.56
N CYS A 17 -5.88 -9.59 8.22
CA CYS A 17 -6.53 -8.58 7.41
C CYS A 17 -8.06 -8.78 7.46
N GLU A 18 -8.75 -7.86 8.14
CA GLU A 18 -10.22 -7.86 8.20
C GLU A 18 -10.83 -7.79 6.79
N ASP A 19 -11.93 -8.52 6.57
CA ASP A 19 -12.67 -8.56 5.30
C ASP A 19 -11.79 -8.88 4.06
N PHE A 20 -10.70 -9.63 4.24
CA PHE A 20 -9.76 -9.95 3.17
C PHE A 20 -10.44 -10.54 1.93
N ASP A 21 -11.39 -11.46 2.11
CA ASP A 21 -12.13 -12.08 1.00
C ASP A 21 -12.93 -11.06 0.18
N GLU A 22 -13.51 -10.05 0.83
CA GLU A 22 -14.24 -8.98 0.16
C GLU A 22 -13.29 -8.06 -0.60
N LYS A 23 -12.19 -7.65 0.03
CA LYS A 23 -11.14 -6.84 -0.59
C LYS A 23 -10.53 -7.56 -1.80
N LEU A 24 -10.32 -8.88 -1.71
CA LEU A 24 -9.82 -9.70 -2.81
C LEU A 24 -10.82 -9.74 -3.98
N ARG A 25 -12.11 -9.93 -3.69
CA ARG A 25 -13.18 -9.88 -4.71
C ARG A 25 -13.32 -8.51 -5.35
N SER A 26 -12.97 -7.43 -4.65
CA SER A 26 -12.99 -6.07 -5.18
C SER A 26 -11.89 -5.83 -6.23
N GLY A 27 -10.88 -6.71 -6.31
CA GLY A 27 -9.74 -6.57 -7.22
C GLY A 27 -8.73 -5.48 -6.83
N ASN A 28 -8.93 -4.82 -5.68
CA ASN A 28 -8.07 -3.73 -5.18
C ASN A 28 -7.08 -4.23 -4.12
N VAL A 29 -6.74 -5.51 -4.12
CA VAL A 29 -5.76 -6.11 -3.21
C VAL A 29 -4.49 -6.49 -3.95
N VAL A 30 -3.36 -6.22 -3.30
CA VAL A 30 -2.04 -6.71 -3.66
C VAL A 30 -1.50 -7.48 -2.46
N VAL A 31 -1.30 -8.79 -2.61
CA VAL A 31 -0.63 -9.60 -1.59
C VAL A 31 0.84 -9.75 -1.97
N VAL A 32 1.74 -9.37 -1.07
CA VAL A 32 3.19 -9.40 -1.33
C VAL A 32 4.00 -9.85 -0.12
N CYS A 33 5.18 -10.40 -0.36
CA CYS A 33 6.16 -10.72 0.67
C CYS A 33 7.55 -10.19 0.26
N PRO A 34 8.05 -9.10 0.88
CA PRO A 34 9.36 -8.52 0.58
C PRO A 34 10.55 -9.45 0.89
N SER A 35 10.32 -10.54 1.62
CA SER A 35 11.34 -11.57 1.86
C SER A 35 11.40 -12.66 0.78
N LEU A 36 10.38 -12.75 -0.09
CA LEU A 36 10.26 -13.82 -1.10
C LEU A 36 10.23 -13.28 -2.52
N GLU A 37 9.95 -11.99 -2.70
CA GLU A 37 9.78 -11.34 -3.99
C GLU A 37 10.83 -10.25 -4.20
N ASP A 38 11.15 -9.99 -5.47
CA ASP A 38 12.04 -8.90 -5.85
C ASP A 38 11.37 -7.54 -5.53
N PRO A 39 12.06 -6.60 -4.84
CA PRO A 39 11.53 -5.28 -4.49
C PRO A 39 11.03 -4.47 -5.69
N THR A 40 11.70 -4.58 -6.84
CA THR A 40 11.31 -3.89 -8.08
C THR A 40 9.98 -4.41 -8.57
N LEU A 41 9.79 -5.73 -8.57
CA LEU A 41 8.53 -6.36 -8.97
C LEU A 41 7.39 -6.00 -8.02
N ILE A 42 7.66 -5.88 -6.72
CA ILE A 42 6.67 -5.39 -5.74
C ILE A 42 6.25 -3.95 -6.10
N LYS A 43 7.23 -3.06 -6.34
CA LYS A 43 6.99 -1.67 -6.71
C LYS A 43 6.15 -1.58 -7.99
N GLU A 44 6.50 -2.33 -9.03
CA GLU A 44 5.75 -2.39 -10.29
C GLU A 44 4.32 -2.89 -10.10
N LYS A 45 4.10 -3.94 -9.29
CA LYS A 45 2.74 -4.44 -8.99
C LYS A 45 1.88 -3.36 -8.33
N VAL A 46 2.45 -2.63 -7.38
CA VAL A 46 1.77 -1.54 -6.67
C VAL A 46 1.48 -0.39 -7.64
N CYS A 47 2.44 0.04 -8.45
CA CYS A 47 2.24 1.10 -9.45
C CYS A 47 1.19 0.73 -10.50
N ASN A 48 1.24 -0.49 -11.02
CA ASN A 48 0.27 -1.00 -11.98
C ASN A 48 -1.14 -1.03 -11.39
N LYS A 49 -1.27 -1.35 -10.10
CA LYS A 49 -2.56 -1.27 -9.43
C LYS A 49 -3.02 0.16 -9.26
N LEU A 50 -2.17 1.04 -8.76
CA LEU A 50 -2.49 2.46 -8.52
C LEU A 50 -2.98 3.20 -9.79
N THR A 51 -2.53 2.77 -10.97
CA THR A 51 -2.87 3.37 -12.28
C THR A 51 -4.08 2.73 -12.98
N GLN A 52 -4.61 1.61 -12.49
CA GLN A 52 -5.75 0.92 -13.10
C GLN A 52 -7.08 1.70 -13.07
N PRO A 53 -7.51 2.31 -11.95
CA PRO A 53 -8.80 2.99 -11.89
C PRO A 53 -8.76 4.37 -12.56
N LYS A 54 -9.81 4.68 -13.35
CA LYS A 54 -9.97 5.99 -14.03
C LYS A 54 -10.03 7.17 -13.07
N ASP A 55 -10.60 6.97 -11.89
CA ASP A 55 -10.74 7.99 -10.85
C ASP A 55 -9.54 8.05 -9.88
N GLY A 56 -8.53 7.19 -10.07
CA GLY A 56 -7.37 7.06 -9.19
C GLY A 56 -7.69 6.46 -7.82
N PHE A 57 -6.65 6.03 -7.10
CA PHE A 57 -6.77 5.68 -5.68
C PHE A 57 -6.62 6.93 -4.81
N LYS A 58 -7.40 6.97 -3.73
CA LYS A 58 -7.41 8.08 -2.77
C LYS A 58 -6.72 7.74 -1.45
N ALA A 59 -6.36 6.48 -1.26
CA ALA A 59 -5.63 6.01 -0.10
C ALA A 59 -4.99 4.65 -0.38
N VAL A 60 -3.93 4.33 0.37
CA VAL A 60 -3.37 2.99 0.46
C VAL A 60 -3.54 2.48 1.89
N ASP A 61 -4.06 1.28 2.07
CA ASP A 61 -4.12 0.59 3.36
C ASP A 61 -3.13 -0.57 3.33
N LEU A 62 -2.17 -0.53 4.25
CA LEU A 62 -1.04 -1.44 4.33
C LEU A 62 -1.22 -2.36 5.54
N SER A 63 -1.58 -3.62 5.32
CA SER A 63 -1.69 -4.61 6.40
C SER A 63 -0.36 -5.37 6.51
N VAL A 64 0.40 -5.14 7.58
CA VAL A 64 1.76 -5.70 7.74
C VAL A 64 1.95 -6.36 9.11
N ARG A 65 3.13 -6.92 9.36
CA ARG A 65 3.54 -7.42 10.69
C ARG A 65 4.81 -6.70 11.13
N GLU A 66 5.12 -6.76 12.42
CA GLU A 66 6.33 -6.18 13.01
C GLU A 66 7.58 -6.98 12.67
N LEU A 67 7.94 -7.00 11.39
CA LEU A 67 9.09 -7.69 10.83
C LEU A 67 9.93 -6.72 10.00
N PRO A 68 11.26 -6.86 9.96
CA PRO A 68 12.13 -5.97 9.20
C PRO A 68 11.79 -5.99 7.69
N CYS A 69 11.35 -7.13 7.17
CA CYS A 69 10.92 -7.22 5.78
C CYS A 69 9.64 -6.39 5.53
N CYS A 70 8.70 -6.35 6.48
CA CYS A 70 7.48 -5.54 6.38
C CYS A 70 7.75 -4.03 6.46
N GLN A 71 8.78 -3.60 7.19
CA GLN A 71 9.25 -2.21 7.16
C GLN A 71 9.75 -1.82 5.77
N ALA A 72 10.50 -2.71 5.10
CA ALA A 72 10.93 -2.48 3.72
C ALA A 72 9.73 -2.37 2.76
N LEU A 73 8.65 -3.11 2.99
CA LEU A 73 7.42 -2.99 2.20
C LEU A 73 6.77 -1.60 2.34
N ILE A 74 6.75 -1.02 3.54
CA ILE A 74 6.27 0.36 3.75
C ILE A 74 7.08 1.31 2.86
N SER A 75 8.41 1.21 2.89
CA SER A 75 9.29 2.05 2.05
C SER A 75 9.03 1.87 0.56
N ILE A 76 8.92 0.63 0.07
CA ILE A 76 8.67 0.32 -1.34
C ILE A 76 7.35 0.96 -1.82
N VAL A 77 6.30 0.88 -1.00
CA VAL A 77 4.98 1.47 -1.35
C VAL A 77 5.03 3.00 -1.32
N SER A 78 5.71 3.59 -0.34
CA SER A 78 5.94 5.04 -0.30
C SER A 78 6.75 5.54 -1.50
N GLU A 79 7.74 4.77 -1.98
CA GLU A 79 8.48 5.08 -3.21
C GLU A 79 7.60 4.93 -4.46
N ALA A 80 6.77 3.87 -4.55
CA ALA A 80 5.84 3.68 -5.66
C ALA A 80 4.88 4.88 -5.82
N LEU A 81 4.37 5.40 -4.69
CA LEU A 81 3.50 6.57 -4.69
C LEU A 81 4.24 7.85 -5.12
N ARG A 82 5.47 8.05 -4.65
CA ARG A 82 6.30 9.20 -5.04
C ARG A 82 6.60 9.22 -6.54
N ASP A 83 6.97 8.06 -7.11
CA ASP A 83 7.24 7.92 -8.55
C ASP A 83 6.00 8.25 -9.41
N LEU A 84 4.80 7.94 -8.92
CA LEU A 84 3.55 8.15 -9.65
C LEU A 84 3.05 9.60 -9.64
N VAL A 85 3.32 10.35 -8.57
CA VAL A 85 2.84 11.73 -8.45
C VAL A 85 3.68 12.70 -9.29
N GLY A 86 4.98 12.41 -9.49
CA GLY A 86 5.90 13.28 -10.23
C GLY A 86 6.14 14.62 -9.53
N GLU A 87 7.32 15.23 -9.75
CA GLU A 87 7.71 16.48 -9.05
C GLU A 87 6.86 17.72 -9.43
N GLU A 88 6.05 17.66 -10.49
CA GLU A 88 5.34 18.83 -11.05
C GLU A 88 3.80 18.81 -10.90
N SER A 89 3.21 17.78 -10.28
CA SER A 89 1.74 17.67 -10.18
C SER A 89 1.18 18.40 -8.96
N GLU A 90 0.07 19.14 -9.14
CA GLU A 90 -0.68 19.80 -8.06
C GLU A 90 -0.92 18.85 -6.87
N LYS A 91 -0.16 19.05 -5.78
CA LYS A 91 -0.35 18.60 -4.39
C LYS A 91 -1.41 17.52 -4.15
N ASN A 92 -1.20 16.31 -4.67
CA ASN A 92 -2.14 15.20 -4.46
C ASN A 92 -1.65 14.32 -3.30
N ILE A 93 -2.21 14.51 -2.10
CA ILE A 93 -1.82 13.77 -0.89
C ILE A 93 -2.55 12.43 -0.89
N ILE A 94 -1.82 11.32 -1.06
CA ILE A 94 -2.36 9.96 -0.90
C ILE A 94 -1.94 9.41 0.47
N PRO A 95 -2.84 9.34 1.46
CA PRO A 95 -2.52 8.79 2.77
C PRO A 95 -2.23 7.29 2.70
N ILE A 96 -1.22 6.85 3.47
CA ILE A 96 -0.92 5.45 3.73
C ILE A 96 -1.36 5.13 5.17
N TYR A 97 -2.25 4.15 5.32
CA TYR A 97 -2.69 3.64 6.61
C TYR A 97 -1.99 2.33 6.90
N VAL A 98 -1.08 2.30 7.89
CA VAL A 98 -0.43 1.05 8.32
C VAL A 98 -1.29 0.39 9.41
N ARG A 99 -1.63 -0.88 9.21
CA ARG A 99 -2.45 -1.72 10.10
C ARG A 99 -1.62 -2.87 10.67
N ASP A 100 -2.11 -3.47 11.76
CA ASP A 100 -1.56 -4.68 12.38
C ASP A 100 -0.11 -4.52 12.92
N VAL A 101 0.24 -3.28 13.26
CA VAL A 101 1.49 -2.89 13.96
C VAL A 101 1.15 -2.30 15.32
N GLU A 102 2.08 -2.33 16.29
CA GLU A 102 1.88 -1.63 17.55
C GLU A 102 1.61 -0.12 17.29
N PRO A 103 0.81 0.55 18.14
CA PRO A 103 0.34 1.92 17.90
C PRO A 103 1.45 2.97 17.74
N HIS A 104 2.69 2.67 18.15
CA HIS A 104 3.85 3.54 17.97
C HIS A 104 4.49 3.43 16.57
N LEU A 105 4.09 2.44 15.76
CA LEU A 105 4.49 2.22 14.36
C LEU A 105 3.35 2.53 13.38
N MET A 106 2.18 2.97 13.86
CA MET A 106 1.16 3.59 13.02
C MET A 106 1.69 4.92 12.51
N GLU A 107 2.60 4.85 11.55
CA GLU A 107 3.11 6.02 10.87
C GLU A 107 1.99 6.46 9.93
N LYS A 108 1.33 7.55 10.30
CA LYS A 108 0.64 8.36 9.30
C LYS A 108 1.78 8.96 8.48
N VAL A 109 2.18 8.24 7.43
CA VAL A 109 3.08 8.78 6.42
C VAL A 109 2.24 9.79 5.65
N ASP A 110 2.09 10.97 6.25
CA ASP A 110 1.88 12.18 5.49
C ASP A 110 3.17 12.30 4.66
N ALA A 111 3.12 11.81 3.42
CA ALA A 111 4.11 12.22 2.45
C ALA A 111 3.94 13.72 2.29
N GLU A 112 4.67 14.48 3.11
CA GLU A 112 4.82 15.91 2.94
C GLU A 112 5.57 16.14 1.64
N LEU A 113 5.02 17.08 0.86
CA LEU A 113 5.49 17.55 -0.43
C LEU A 113 6.88 18.19 -0.33
#